data_AF-A0A645I4S1-F1
#
_entry.id   AF-A0A645I4S1-F1
#
_cell.length_a   1.000
_cell.length_b   1.000
_cell.length_c   1.000
_cell.angle_alpha   90.00
_cell.angle_beta   90.00
_cell.angle_gamma   90.00
#
_symmetry.space_group_name_H-M   'P 1'
#
loop_
_entity.id
_entity.type
_entity.pdbx_description
1 polymer ?
#
loop_
_entity_poly.entity_id
_entity_poly.type
_entity_poly.pdbx_seq_one_letter_code
_entity_poly.pdbx_strand_id
1 'polypeptide(L)' 'MALPKAEVANIKAKYVLDKKELVAPIAAHQRVGEIELYDRDKLVAHWPLVTLESVNEGGVFSRLSDYFRHKA' A
#
# COMPACT_ATOMS: atom_id res chain seq x y z
N MET A 1 2.64 -21.92 3.06
CA MET A 1 4.11 -21.84 3.29
C MET A 1 4.33 -21.00 4.53
N ALA A 2 4.93 -21.57 5.58
CA ALA A 2 5.26 -20.84 6.79
C ALA A 2 6.72 -20.37 6.69
N LEU A 3 6.95 -19.07 6.86
CA LEU A 3 8.29 -18.48 6.84
C LEU A 3 8.98 -18.76 8.19
N PRO A 4 10.24 -19.22 8.21
CA PRO A 4 10.96 -19.49 9.45
C PRO A 4 11.10 -18.21 10.29
N LYS A 5 10.79 -18.30 11.59
CA LYS A 5 10.74 -17.17 12.53
C LYS A 5 12.04 -16.35 12.60
N ALA A 6 13.19 -16.98 12.29
CA ALA A 6 14.50 -16.34 12.24
C ALA A 6 14.74 -15.53 10.95
N GLU A 7 14.05 -15.88 9.85
CA GLU A 7 14.19 -15.19 8.56
C GLU A 7 13.28 -13.96 8.47
N VAL A 8 12.15 -13.95 9.21
CA VAL A 8 11.22 -12.81 9.27
C VAL A 8 11.91 -11.49 9.60
N ALA A 9 12.96 -11.51 10.42
CA ALA A 9 13.73 -10.30 10.76
C ALA A 9 14.48 -9.68 9.57
N ASN A 10 14.81 -10.49 8.54
CA ASN A 10 15.50 -10.04 7.34
C ASN A 10 14.57 -9.86 6.13
N ILE A 11 13.27 -10.13 6.30
CA ILE A 11 12.27 -9.97 5.25
C ILE A 11 11.98 -8.47 5.06
N LYS A 12 12.21 -7.99 3.85
CA LYS A 12 11.89 -6.64 3.40
C LYS A 12 10.68 -6.70 2.47
N ALA A 13 9.67 -5.89 2.75
CA ALA A 13 8.56 -5.67 1.83
C ALA A 13 8.83 -4.39 1.02
N LYS A 14 8.70 -4.49 -0.30
CA LYS A 14 8.79 -3.35 -1.22
C LYS A 14 7.45 -3.17 -1.92
N TYR A 15 6.99 -1.93 -1.97
CA TYR A 15 5.75 -1.56 -2.64
C TYR A 15 6.09 -0.97 -3.99
N VAL A 16 5.59 -1.58 -5.05
CA VAL A 16 5.73 -1.08 -6.43
C VAL A 16 4.35 -0.62 -6.86
N LEU A 17 4.19 0.69 -7.07
CA LEU A 17 2.96 1.25 -7.59
C LEU A 17 2.97 1.17 -9.11
N ASP A 18 1.86 0.71 -9.71
CA ASP A 18 1.72 0.64 -11.17
C ASP A 18 1.70 2.05 -11.79
N LYS A 19 1.18 3.03 -11.04
CA LYS A 19 1.13 4.43 -11.44
C LYS A 19 2.02 5.27 -10.51
N LYS A 20 2.78 6.19 -11.09
CA LYS A 20 3.63 7.14 -10.36
C LYS A 20 2.82 7.99 -9.38
N GLU A 21 1.57 8.28 -9.72
CA GLU A 21 0.64 9.04 -8.91
C GLU A 21 -0.71 8.30 -8.85
N LEU A 22 -1.23 8.15 -7.63
CA LEU A 22 -2.55 7.57 -7.39
C LEU A 22 -3.58 8.70 -7.47
N VAL A 23 -4.23 8.81 -8.62
CA VAL A 23 -5.27 9.81 -8.86
C VAL A 23 -6.63 9.24 -8.45
N ALA A 24 -7.36 9.99 -7.63
CA ALA A 24 -8.75 9.68 -7.30
C ALA A 24 -9.67 9.84 -8.52
N PRO A 25 -10.82 9.16 -8.60
CA PRO A 25 -11.37 8.21 -7.62
C PRO A 25 -10.70 6.83 -7.70
N ILE A 26 -10.43 6.22 -6.55
CA ILE A 26 -9.92 4.85 -6.44
C ILE A 26 -10.99 4.01 -5.77
N ALA A 27 -11.47 2.97 -6.44
CA ALA A 27 -12.47 2.08 -5.86
C ALA A 27 -11.86 1.21 -4.75
N ALA A 28 -12.67 0.69 -3.82
CA ALA A 28 -12.21 -0.33 -2.88
C ALA A 28 -11.88 -1.62 -3.65
N HIS A 29 -10.88 -2.36 -3.20
CA HIS A 29 -10.37 -3.59 -3.83
C HIS A 29 -9.77 -3.40 -5.23
N GLN A 30 -9.46 -2.15 -5.60
CA GLN A 30 -8.81 -1.85 -6.86
C GLN A 30 -7.31 -2.14 -6.75
N ARG A 31 -6.77 -2.86 -7.74
CA ARG A 31 -5.32 -3.05 -7.87
C ARG A 31 -4.65 -1.71 -8.16
N VAL A 32 -3.70 -1.34 -7.31
CA VAL A 32 -2.92 -0.10 -7.41
C VAL A 32 -1.41 -0.35 -7.57
N GLY A 33 -1.01 -1.62 -7.46
CA GLY A 33 0.37 -2.03 -7.67
C GLY A 33 0.62 -3.46 -7.23
N GLU A 34 1.86 -3.71 -6.81
CA GLU A 34 2.34 -4.99 -6.32
C GLU A 34 3.18 -4.82 -5.05
N ILE A 35 3.10 -5.83 -4.17
CA ILE A 35 3.92 -5.99 -2.98
C ILE A 35 4.94 -7.07 -3.29
N GLU A 36 6.21 -6.70 -3.34
CA GLU A 36 7.33 -7.62 -3.52
C GLU A 36 7.95 -7.92 -2.16
N LEU A 37 8.03 -9.21 -1.82
CA LEU A 37 8.66 -9.68 -0.61
C LEU A 37 10.08 -10.15 -0.92
N TYR A 38 11.07 -9.51 -0.32
CA TYR A 38 12.47 -9.86 -0.43
C TYR A 38 12.97 -10.47 0.86
N ASP A 39 13.72 -11.55 0.78
CA ASP A 39 14.57 -12.04 1.88
C ASP A 39 16.03 -11.80 1.52
N ARG A 40 16.69 -10.95 2.31
CA ARG A 40 18.06 -10.46 2.13
C ARG A 40 18.26 -9.69 0.82
N ASP A 41 18.17 -10.37 -0.32
CA ASP A 41 18.24 -9.82 -1.70
C ASP A 41 17.47 -10.66 -2.73
N LYS A 42 16.77 -11.72 -2.31
CA LYS A 42 16.03 -12.62 -3.20
C LYS A 42 14.53 -12.34 -3.12
N LEU A 43 13.87 -12.20 -4.27
CA LEU A 43 12.41 -12.12 -4.34
C LEU A 43 11.81 -13.48 -3.94
N VAL A 44 11.05 -13.49 -2.86
CA VAL A 44 10.43 -14.70 -2.27
C VAL A 44 8.98 -14.83 -2.71
N ALA A 45 8.26 -13.71 -2.82
CA ALA A 45 6.86 -13.70 -3.21
C ALA A 45 6.45 -12.33 -3.75
N HIS A 46 5.39 -12.31 -4.56
CA HIS A 46 4.75 -11.09 -5.03
C HIS A 46 3.24 -11.21 -4.89
N TRP A 47 2.58 -10.15 -4.45
CA TRP A 47 1.13 -10.10 -4.28
C TRP A 47 0.56 -8.81 -4.88
N PRO A 48 -0.69 -8.83 -5.37
CA PRO A 48 -1.34 -7.60 -5.84
C PRO A 48 -1.59 -6.65 -4.65
N LEU A 49 -1.10 -5.42 -4.77
CA LEU A 49 -1.46 -4.35 -3.84
C LEU A 49 -2.83 -3.82 -4.24
N VAL A 50 -3.81 -4.02 -3.38
CA VAL A 50 -5.18 -3.55 -3.58
C VAL A 50 -5.54 -2.49 -2.54
N THR A 51 -6.41 -1.58 -2.91
CA THR A 51 -7.02 -0.64 -1.96
C THR A 51 -7.98 -1.35 -1.02
N LEU A 52 -7.97 -0.96 0.24
CA LEU A 52 -8.94 -1.45 1.23
C LEU A 52 -10.22 -0.61 1.20
N GLU A 53 -10.08 0.69 0.98
CA GLU A 53 -11.17 1.66 1.01
C GLU A 53 -11.27 2.43 -0.30
N SER A 54 -12.48 2.88 -0.63
CA SER A 54 -12.72 3.72 -1.79
C SER A 54 -12.34 5.17 -1.49
N VAL A 55 -11.40 5.73 -2.26
CA VAL A 55 -10.99 7.12 -2.17
C VAL A 55 -11.76 7.93 -3.21
N ASN A 56 -12.73 8.73 -2.78
CA ASN A 56 -13.47 9.64 -3.65
C ASN A 56 -12.70 10.94 -3.86
N GLU A 57 -12.83 11.55 -5.04
CA GLU A 57 -12.13 12.77 -5.44
C GLU A 57 -12.43 13.95 -4.51
N GLY A 58 -11.38 14.56 -3.94
CA GLY A 58 -11.24 15.95 -3.47
C GLY A 58 -12.25 16.57 -2.50
N GLY A 59 -13.55 16.50 -2.78
CA GLY A 59 -14.60 17.18 -2.00
C GLY A 59 -14.80 16.62 -0.58
N VAL A 60 -14.46 15.35 -0.35
CA VAL A 60 -14.64 14.66 0.94
C VAL A 60 -13.32 14.59 1.73
N PHE A 61 -12.18 14.34 1.08
CA PHE A 61 -10.85 14.31 1.70
C PHE A 61 -10.32 15.70 2.12
N SER A 62 -10.69 16.76 1.40
CA SER A 62 -10.33 18.14 1.76
C SER A 62 -10.81 18.51 3.17
N ARG A 63 -12.04 18.10 3.53
CA ARG A 63 -12.62 18.35 4.86
C ARG A 63 -12.00 17.51 5.98
N LEU A 64 -11.67 16.25 5.70
CA LEU A 64 -11.06 15.35 6.69
C LEU A 64 -9.61 15.74 7.00
N SER A 65 -8.82 16.08 5.97
CA SER A 65 -7.44 16.54 6.18
C SER A 65 -7.37 17.87 6.94
N ASP A 66 -8.33 18.78 6.74
CA ASP A 66 -8.42 20.03 7.52
C ASP A 66 -8.73 19.74 9.00
N TYR A 67 -9.53 18.70 9.31
CA TYR A 67 -9.81 18.27 10.68
C TYR A 67 -8.59 17.65 11.38
N PHE A 68 -7.78 16.84 10.68
CA PHE A 68 -6.56 16.26 11.24
C PHE A 68 -5.42 17.28 11.36
N ARG A 69 -5.38 18.29 10.48
CA ARG A 69 -4.36 19.35 10.50
C ARG A 69 -4.64 20.42 11.57
N HIS A 70 -5.87 20.52 12.09
CA HIS A 70 -6.24 21.46 13.15
C HIS A 70 -6.07 20.93 14.59
N LYS A 71 -5.43 19.76 14.77
CA LYS A 71 -5.22 19.14 16.09
C LYS A 71 -3.77 18.69 16.33
N ALA A 72 -2.81 19.50 15.87
CA ALA A 72 -1.40 19.46 16.26
C ALA A 72 -0.95 20.87 16.65
#